data_AF-A0A540KTT9-F1
#
_entry.id   AF-A0A540KTT9-F1
#
_cell.length_a   1.000
_cell.length_b   1.000
_cell.length_c   1.000
_cell.angle_alpha   90.00
_cell.angle_beta   90.00
_cell.angle_gamma   90.00
#
_symmetry.space_group_name_H-M   'P 1'
#
loop_
_entity.id
_entity.type
_entity.pdbx_description
1 polymer ?
#
loop_
_entity_poly.entity_id
_entity_poly.type
_entity_poly.pdbx_seq_one_letter_code
_entity_poly.pdbx_strand_id
1 'polypeptide(L)'
;MQWFNLIELGQLYERIDKDVELTYIFGCLMVVQLIENVTIQRTRIAKKRYLNLGNIRGETVKVTLWGEAATSFEDSGIQSLPPPIFVALTSLKVKQYHGHTTPCFI
;
A
#
# COMPACT_ATOMS: atom_id res chain seq x y z
N MET A 1 20.96 -13.51 -1.96
CA MET A 1 20.37 -12.32 -2.60
C MET A 1 18.88 -12.49 -2.68
N GLN A 2 18.10 -11.49 -2.28
CA GLN A 2 16.64 -11.50 -2.40
C GLN A 2 16.26 -10.64 -3.61
N TRP A 3 15.56 -11.24 -4.57
CA TRP A 3 15.10 -10.57 -5.78
C TRP A 3 13.67 -10.07 -5.56
N PHE A 4 13.39 -8.82 -5.96
CA PHE A 4 12.05 -8.25 -5.91
C PHE A 4 11.46 -8.19 -7.32
N ASN A 5 10.26 -8.76 -7.51
CA ASN A 5 9.55 -8.69 -8.78
C ASN A 5 8.62 -7.47 -8.78
N LEU A 6 9.20 -6.29 -9.01
CA LEU A 6 8.47 -5.02 -9.03
C LEU A 6 7.49 -4.98 -10.21
N ILE A 7 6.25 -4.63 -9.92
CA ILE A 7 5.17 -4.48 -10.90
C ILE A 7 4.87 -2.99 -11.08
N GLU A 8 4.62 -2.58 -12.31
CA GLU A 8 4.18 -1.22 -12.60
C GLU A 8 2.79 -0.95 -12.00
N LEU A 9 2.54 0.29 -11.54
CA LEU A 9 1.25 0.63 -10.91
C LEU A 9 0.06 0.40 -11.86
N GLY A 10 0.23 0.71 -13.15
CA GLY A 10 -0.75 0.44 -14.20
C GLY A 10 -1.07 -1.04 -14.42
N GLN A 11 -0.28 -1.98 -13.90
CA GLN A 11 -0.50 -3.44 -14.04
C GLN A 11 -1.13 -4.07 -12.80
N LEU A 12 -1.45 -3.29 -11.76
CA LEU A 12 -2.02 -3.82 -10.51
C LEU A 12 -3.38 -4.49 -10.71
N TYR A 13 -4.14 -4.11 -11.74
CA TYR A 13 -5.41 -4.76 -12.07
C TYR A 13 -5.26 -6.26 -12.34
N GLU A 14 -4.10 -6.70 -12.84
CA GLU A 14 -3.81 -8.11 -13.12
C GLU A 14 -3.59 -8.94 -11.85
N ARG A 15 -3.44 -8.27 -10.70
CA ARG A 15 -3.13 -8.88 -9.40
C ARG A 15 -4.29 -8.86 -8.41
N ILE A 16 -5.45 -8.31 -8.80
CA ILE A 16 -6.64 -8.27 -7.95
C ILE A 16 -7.01 -9.69 -7.52
N ASP A 17 -7.11 -9.91 -6.20
CA ASP A 17 -7.46 -11.18 -5.54
C ASP A 17 -6.57 -12.39 -5.88
N LYS A 18 -5.42 -12.18 -6.53
CA LYS A 18 -4.37 -13.18 -6.66
C LYS A 18 -3.55 -13.27 -5.37
N ASP A 19 -4.22 -13.61 -4.27
CA ASP A 19 -3.63 -13.61 -2.92
C ASP A 19 -2.45 -14.59 -2.74
N VAL A 20 -2.28 -15.55 -3.67
CA VAL A 20 -1.15 -16.48 -3.71
C VAL A 20 0.12 -15.79 -4.24
N GLU A 21 -0.04 -14.80 -5.12
CA GLU A 21 1.07 -14.08 -5.74
C GLU A 21 1.25 -12.70 -5.09
N LEU A 22 2.16 -12.65 -4.12
CA LEU A 22 2.50 -11.38 -3.48
C LEU A 22 3.06 -10.37 -4.49
N THR A 23 2.60 -9.13 -4.36
CA THR A 23 2.93 -8.04 -5.27
C THR A 23 4.00 -7.14 -4.63
N TYR A 24 4.95 -6.70 -5.46
CA TYR A 24 5.99 -5.75 -5.08
C TYR A 24 5.81 -4.50 -5.95
N ILE A 25 5.87 -3.32 -5.36
CA ILE A 25 5.71 -2.05 -6.07
C ILE A 25 6.80 -1.06 -5.68
N PHE A 26 7.05 -0.11 -6.56
CA PHE A 26 7.97 1.01 -6.34
C PHE A 26 7.28 2.30 -6.80
N GLY A 27 7.38 3.35 -5.99
CA GLY A 27 6.74 4.62 -6.30
C GLY A 27 7.24 5.78 -5.44
N CYS A 28 6.94 6.99 -5.88
CA CYS A 28 7.16 8.22 -5.14
C CYS A 28 6.14 8.32 -4.01
N LEU A 29 6.60 8.42 -2.78
CA LEU A 29 5.74 8.64 -1.61
C LEU A 29 5.22 10.07 -1.63
N MET A 30 3.91 10.20 -1.81
CA MET A 30 3.23 11.50 -1.93
C MET A 30 2.66 11.95 -0.59
N VAL A 31 2.02 11.03 0.14
CA VAL A 31 1.34 11.33 1.40
C VAL A 31 1.44 10.14 2.34
N VAL A 32 1.78 10.41 3.60
CA VAL A 32 1.62 9.50 4.74
C VAL A 32 0.45 10.03 5.57
N GLN A 33 -0.60 9.24 5.75
CA GLN A 33 -1.75 9.66 6.55
C GLN A 33 -1.55 9.37 8.04
N LEU A 34 -2.37 10.01 8.89
CA LEU A 34 -2.43 9.70 10.31
C LEU A 34 -2.92 8.26 10.54
N ILE A 35 -2.55 7.70 11.69
CA ILE A 35 -3.01 6.38 12.11
C ILE A 35 -4.49 6.45 12.48
N GLU A 36 -5.28 5.54 11.93
CA GLU A 36 -6.70 5.36 12.25
C GLU A 36 -6.91 4.09 13.08
N ASN A 37 -7.80 4.15 14.07
CA ASN A 37 -8.31 2.97 14.76
C ASN A 37 -9.58 2.47 14.04
N VAL A 38 -9.59 1.21 13.63
CA VAL A 38 -10.74 0.56 13.00
C VAL A 38 -11.17 -0.64 13.81
N THR A 39 -12.48 -0.74 14.06
CA THR A 39 -13.05 -1.92 14.72
C THR A 39 -13.35 -2.99 13.68
N ILE A 40 -12.60 -4.09 13.72
CA ILE A 40 -12.78 -5.27 12.87
C ILE A 40 -13.75 -6.22 13.57
N GLN A 41 -14.77 -6.70 12.84
CA GLN A 41 -15.74 -7.70 13.31
C GLN A 41 -16.37 -7.35 14.69
N ARG A 42 -16.53 -6.04 14.97
CA ARG A 42 -17.10 -5.51 16.24
C ARG A 42 -16.38 -5.92 17.53
N THR A 43 -15.21 -6.51 17.44
CA THR A 43 -14.53 -7.13 18.59
C THR A 43 -13.09 -6.68 18.75
N ARG A 44 -12.37 -6.45 17.63
CA ARG A 44 -10.95 -6.14 17.65
C ARG A 44 -10.70 -4.75 17.10
N ILE A 45 -10.05 -3.90 17.89
CA ILE A 45 -9.49 -2.64 17.38
C ILE A 45 -8.17 -2.95 16.66
N ALA A 46 -8.09 -2.58 15.39
CA ALA A 46 -6.88 -2.63 14.59
C ALA A 46 -6.45 -1.22 14.20
N LYS A 47 -5.14 -0.97 14.23
CA LYS A 47 -4.56 0.25 13.71
C LYS A 47 -4.31 0.09 12.22
N LYS A 48 -4.66 1.11 11.43
CA LYS A 48 -4.31 1.19 10.02
C LYS A 48 -3.75 2.56 9.69
N ARG A 49 -3.00 2.63 8.59
CA ARG A 49 -2.44 3.88 8.06
C ARG A 49 -2.42 3.79 6.54
N TYR A 50 -2.78 4.86 5.86
CA TYR A 50 -2.71 4.92 4.39
C TYR A 50 -1.46 5.63 3.92
N LEU A 51 -0.88 5.10 2.84
CA LEU A 51 0.16 5.75 2.05
C LEU A 51 -0.38 5.99 0.64
N ASN A 52 -0.09 7.16 0.07
CA ASN A 52 -0.33 7.41 -1.34
C ASN A 52 1.01 7.40 -2.08
N LEU A 53 1.12 6.55 -3.11
CA LEU A 53 2.29 6.49 -3.97
C LEU A 53 1.92 6.94 -5.38
N GLY A 54 2.77 7.76 -5.98
CA GLY A 54 2.68 8.17 -7.39
C GLY A 54 3.79 7.55 -8.23
N ASN A 55 3.57 7.43 -9.54
CA ASN A 55 4.65 7.13 -10.49
C ASN A 55 4.85 8.24 -11.51
N ILE A 56 5.85 8.08 -12.39
CA ILE A 56 6.18 9.05 -13.44
C ILE A 56 5.10 9.22 -14.51
N ARG A 57 4.11 8.32 -14.58
CA ARG A 57 2.97 8.38 -15.50
C ARG A 57 1.78 9.14 -14.91
N GLY A 58 1.91 9.64 -13.68
CA GLY A 58 0.82 10.33 -12.97
C GLY A 58 -0.21 9.39 -12.33
N GLU A 59 0.02 8.07 -12.36
CA GLU A 59 -0.83 7.10 -11.70
C GLU A 59 -0.59 7.16 -10.19
N THR A 60 -1.67 7.06 -9.41
CA THR A 60 -1.60 7.05 -7.94
C THR A 60 -2.23 5.78 -7.38
N VAL A 61 -1.56 5.14 -6.43
CA VAL A 61 -2.09 4.00 -5.68
C VAL A 61 -2.17 4.35 -4.20
N LYS A 62 -3.23 3.85 -3.55
CA LYS A 62 -3.39 3.90 -2.10
C LYS A 62 -3.00 2.54 -1.51
N VAL A 63 -2.02 2.56 -0.60
CA VAL A 63 -1.58 1.37 0.15
C VAL A 63 -2.06 1.48 1.58
N THR A 64 -2.60 0.39 2.13
CA THR A 64 -3.04 0.34 3.52
C THR A 64 -2.07 -0.51 4.33
N LEU A 65 -1.43 0.09 5.33
CA LEU A 65 -0.66 -0.61 6.34
C LEU A 65 -1.58 -0.97 7.51
N TRP A 66 -1.35 -2.14 8.12
CA TRP A 66 -2.14 -2.65 9.24
C TRP A 66 -1.24 -3.06 10.40
N GLY A 67 -1.77 -2.94 11.63
CA GLY A 67 -1.11 -3.41 12.84
C GLY A 67 0.25 -2.75 13.06
N GLU A 68 1.28 -3.57 13.28
CA GLU A 68 2.64 -3.09 13.53
C GLU A 68 3.17 -2.23 12.39
N ALA A 69 2.97 -2.65 11.13
CA ALA A 69 3.42 -1.90 9.96
C ALA A 69 2.82 -0.49 9.91
N ALA A 70 1.59 -0.29 10.40
CA ALA A 70 0.99 1.04 10.48
C ALA A 70 1.65 1.92 11.55
N THR A 71 2.03 1.33 12.68
CA THR A 71 2.58 2.05 13.84
C THR A 71 4.09 2.29 13.77
N SER A 72 4.85 1.37 13.18
CA SER A 72 6.31 1.46 13.08
C SER A 72 6.78 2.20 11.83
N PHE A 73 5.87 2.51 10.89
CA PHE A 73 6.21 3.33 9.73
C PHE A 73 6.64 4.74 10.18
N GLU A 74 7.93 5.02 9.98
CA GLU A 74 8.60 6.25 10.38
C GLU A 74 8.13 7.42 9.53
N ASP A 75 7.25 8.26 10.08
CA ASP A 75 6.70 9.42 9.35
C ASP A 75 7.61 10.64 9.50
N SER A 76 8.09 10.92 10.73
CA SER A 76 8.94 12.08 11.02
C SER A 76 10.27 12.05 10.26
N GLY A 77 10.95 10.90 10.25
CA GLY A 77 12.19 10.75 9.50
C GLY A 77 11.99 10.96 7.99
N ILE A 78 10.89 10.45 7.44
CA ILE A 78 10.54 10.63 6.02
C ILE A 78 10.27 12.10 5.70
N GLN A 79 9.50 12.81 6.53
CA GLN A 79 9.17 14.23 6.31
C GLN A 79 10.40 15.15 6.32
N SER A 80 11.49 14.72 6.94
CA SER A 80 12.76 15.48 6.94
C SER A 80 13.59 15.31 5.66
N LEU A 81 13.28 14.31 4.83
CA LEU A 81 14.03 14.04 3.60
C LEU A 81 13.61 15.00 2.48
N PRO A 82 14.56 15.45 1.62
CA PRO A 82 14.20 16.25 0.46
C PRO A 82 13.43 15.40 -0.56
N PRO A 83 12.35 15.93 -1.16
CA PRO A 83 11.65 15.25 -2.25
C PRO A 83 12.50 15.20 -3.53
N PRO A 84 12.29 14.19 -4.41
CA PRO A 84 11.30 13.12 -4.29
C PRO A 84 11.76 11.96 -3.39
N ILE A 85 10.85 11.44 -2.57
CA ILE A 85 11.10 10.27 -1.73
C ILE A 85 10.51 9.04 -2.43
N PHE A 86 11.35 8.06 -2.75
CA PHE A 86 10.91 6.81 -3.35
C PHE A 86 10.89 5.68 -2.33
N VAL A 87 9.84 4.85 -2.38
CA VAL A 87 9.69 3.69 -1.51
C VAL A 87 9.43 2.44 -2.34
N ALA A 88 10.08 1.35 -1.94
CA ALA A 88 9.77 0.00 -2.40
C ALA A 88 8.93 -0.68 -1.33
N LEU A 89 7.75 -1.18 -1.72
CA LEU A 89 6.87 -1.93 -0.85
C LEU A 89 6.78 -3.37 -1.36
N THR A 90 6.89 -4.31 -0.43
CA THR A 90 7.02 -5.73 -0.74
C THR A 90 5.89 -6.51 -0.08
N SER A 91 5.61 -7.70 -0.61
CA SER A 91 4.66 -8.63 0.01
C SER A 91 3.23 -8.08 0.13
N LEU A 92 2.78 -7.30 -0.86
CA LEU A 92 1.46 -6.67 -0.88
C LEU A 92 0.39 -7.60 -1.46
N LYS A 93 -0.86 -7.41 -1.01
CA LYS A 93 -2.07 -7.94 -1.64
C LYS A 93 -2.80 -6.83 -2.36
N VAL A 94 -3.30 -7.11 -3.57
CA VAL A 94 -4.12 -6.17 -4.34
C VAL A 94 -5.58 -6.59 -4.21
N LYS A 95 -6.40 -5.73 -3.60
CA LYS A 95 -7.83 -5.98 -3.40
C LYS A 95 -8.75 -5.14 -4.28
N GLN A 96 -8.30 -3.94 -4.65
CA GLN A 96 -9.05 -3.04 -5.50
C GLN A 96 -8.07 -2.18 -6.28
N TYR A 97 -8.39 -1.90 -7.55
CA TYR A 97 -7.66 -0.95 -8.37
C TYR A 97 -8.64 -0.14 -9.23
N HIS A 98 -8.58 1.19 -9.16
CA HIS A 98 -9.43 2.11 -9.94
C HIS A 98 -10.95 1.78 -9.90
N GLY A 99 -11.45 1.33 -8.76
CA GLY A 99 -12.87 0.95 -8.61
C GLY A 99 -13.20 -0.47 -9.10
N HIS A 100 -12.30 -1.15 -9.82
CA HIS A 100 -12.44 -2.56 -10.14
C HIS A 100 -12.24 -3.40 -8.88
N THR A 101 -13.28 -4.13 -8.53
CA THR A 101 -13.28 -5.20 -7.53
C THR A 101 -13.75 -6.46 -8.23
N THR A 102 -13.15 -7.60 -7.91
CA THR A 102 -13.81 -8.88 -8.15
C THR A 102 -14.98 -8.98 -7.17
N PRO A 103 -16.16 -9.43 -7.59
CA PRO A 103 -17.30 -9.58 -6.68
C PRO A 103 -16.96 -10.66 -5.64
N CYS A 104 -16.60 -10.25 -4.43
CA CYS A 104 -16.51 -11.15 -3.29
C CYS A 104 -17.93 -11.51 -2.85
N PHE A 105 -18.33 -12.76 -3.10
CA PHE A 105 -19.40 -13.40 -2.36
C PHE A 105 -18.92 -13.58 -0.92
N ILE A 106 -19.58 -12.88 0.01
CA ILE A 106 -19.39 -13.00 1.47
C ILE A 106 -20.00 -14.33 1.93
#